data_AF-A0A2N6B2K2-F1
#
_entry.id   AF-A0A2N6B2K2-F1
#
_cell.length_a   1.000
_cell.length_b   1.000
_cell.length_c   1.000
_cell.angle_alpha   90.00
_cell.angle_beta   90.00
_cell.angle_gamma   90.00
#
_symmetry.space_group_name_H-M   'P 1'
#
loop_
_entity.id
_entity.type
_entity.pdbx_description
1 polymer ?
#
loop_
_entity_poly.entity_id
_entity_poly.type
_entity_poly.pdbx_seq_one_letter_code
_entity_poly.pdbx_strand_id
1 'polypeptide(L)'
;MNAKTIRCISPIDGSVYAERPIAAMAEAEAVVAAARRAQKDWARRPLDERIALVRAGVARLGEMNDEIVPELAWMIGRPVR
;
A
#
# COMPACT_ATOMS: atom_id res chain seq x y z
N MET A 1 -11.68 -14.32 -19.37
CA MET A 1 -10.42 -14.47 -18.61
C MET A 1 -10.75 -14.15 -17.15
N ASN A 2 -11.00 -15.18 -16.35
CA ASN A 2 -11.44 -15.02 -14.97
C ASN A 2 -10.31 -14.37 -14.15
N ALA A 3 -10.62 -13.27 -13.46
CA ALA A 3 -9.68 -12.55 -12.61
C ALA A 3 -9.01 -13.53 -11.64
N LYS A 4 -7.70 -13.76 -11.79
CA LYS A 4 -6.93 -14.56 -10.83
C LYS A 4 -6.64 -13.66 -9.64
N THR A 5 -6.94 -14.10 -8.43
CA THR A 5 -6.53 -13.40 -7.22
C THR A 5 -5.04 -13.65 -6.96
N ILE A 6 -4.33 -12.66 -6.43
CA ILE A 6 -3.01 -12.84 -5.84
C ILE A 6 -3.22 -13.25 -4.38
N ARG A 7 -2.51 -14.30 -3.95
CA ARG A 7 -2.53 -14.80 -2.58
C ARG A 7 -1.20 -14.49 -1.90
N CYS A 8 -1.25 -13.87 -0.73
CA CYS A 8 -0.13 -13.77 0.19
C CYS A 8 -0.19 -14.99 1.13
N ILE A 9 0.82 -15.86 1.03
CA ILE A 9 0.94 -17.04 1.88
C ILE A 9 1.89 -16.71 3.02
N SER A 10 1.48 -16.94 4.26
CA SER A 10 2.34 -16.69 5.41
C SER A 10 3.48 -17.72 5.44
N PRO A 11 4.74 -17.28 5.60
CA PRO A 11 5.85 -18.19 5.83
C PRO A 11 5.88 -18.77 7.25
N ILE A 12 5.03 -18.29 8.16
CA ILE A 12 4.97 -18.76 9.56
C ILE A 12 4.35 -20.16 9.62
N ASP A 13 3.26 -20.38 8.89
CA ASP A 13 2.47 -21.61 8.98
C ASP A 13 1.96 -22.13 7.61
N GLY A 14 2.26 -21.43 6.51
CA GLY A 14 1.81 -21.79 5.17
C GLY A 14 0.34 -21.45 4.86
N SER A 15 -0.35 -20.75 5.76
CA SER A 15 -1.74 -20.32 5.57
C SER A 15 -1.85 -19.19 4.54
N VAL A 16 -3.04 -19.01 3.95
CA VAL A 16 -3.35 -17.84 3.12
C VAL A 16 -3.62 -16.66 4.07
N TYR A 17 -2.69 -15.71 4.15
CA TYR A 17 -2.83 -14.52 4.99
C TYR A 17 -3.77 -13.48 4.37
N ALA A 18 -3.63 -13.24 3.07
CA ALA A 18 -4.46 -12.28 2.35
C ALA A 18 -4.68 -12.67 0.89
N GLU A 19 -5.83 -12.30 0.34
CA GLU A 19 -6.13 -12.41 -1.09
C GLU A 19 -6.54 -11.05 -1.65
N ARG A 20 -6.09 -10.76 -2.88
CA ARG A 20 -6.44 -9.52 -3.60
C ARG A 20 -6.73 -9.84 -5.06
N PRO A 21 -7.82 -9.32 -5.64
CA PRO A 21 -8.06 -9.48 -7.07
C PRO A 21 -6.96 -8.78 -7.88
N ILE A 22 -6.53 -9.40 -8.97
CA ILE A 22 -5.71 -8.71 -9.97
C ILE A 22 -6.61 -7.70 -10.68
N ALA A 23 -6.20 -6.42 -10.66
CA ALA A 23 -6.88 -5.36 -11.37
C ALA A 23 -6.97 -5.71 -12.87
N ALA A 24 -8.15 -5.51 -13.46
CA ALA A 24 -8.29 -5.58 -14.90
C ALA A 24 -7.49 -4.44 -15.57
N MET A 25 -7.09 -4.62 -16.82
CA MET A 25 -6.30 -3.60 -17.54
C MET A 25 -7.01 -2.23 -17.53
N ALA A 26 -8.31 -2.19 -17.80
CA ALA A 26 -9.09 -0.96 -17.78
C ALA A 26 -9.12 -0.28 -16.39
N GLU A 27 -9.13 -1.05 -15.30
CA GLU A 27 -9.07 -0.51 -13.94
C GLU A 27 -7.70 0.11 -13.66
N ALA A 28 -6.62 -0.58 -14.04
CA ALA A 28 -5.26 -0.07 -13.92
C ALA A 28 -5.06 1.21 -14.73
N GLU A 29 -5.54 1.27 -15.97
CA GLU A 29 -5.51 2.46 -16.82
C GLU A 29 -6.26 3.63 -16.18
N ALA A 30 -7.44 3.39 -15.61
CA ALA A 30 -8.23 4.41 -14.94
C ALA A 30 -7.51 5.00 -13.72
N VAL A 31 -6.88 4.15 -12.90
CA VAL A 31 -6.09 4.58 -11.72
C VAL A 31 -4.88 5.41 -12.14
N VAL A 32 -4.13 4.96 -13.15
CA VAL A 32 -2.97 5.71 -13.68
C VAL A 32 -3.40 7.05 -14.28
N ALA A 33 -4.53 7.09 -15.00
CA ALA A 33 -5.07 8.34 -15.53
C ALA A 33 -5.46 9.32 -14.42
N ALA A 34 -6.04 8.83 -13.32
CA ALA A 34 -6.36 9.65 -12.14
C ALA A 34 -5.09 10.19 -11.47
N ALA A 35 -4.07 9.35 -11.27
CA ALA A 35 -2.78 9.76 -10.72
C ALA A 35 -2.11 10.83 -11.60
N ARG A 36 -2.15 10.68 -12.93
CA ARG A 36 -1.61 11.68 -13.88
C ARG A 36 -2.33 13.01 -13.80
N ARG A 37 -3.65 13.02 -13.58
CA ARG A 37 -4.40 14.27 -13.36
C ARG A 37 -3.97 14.95 -12.04
N ALA A 38 -3.92 14.20 -10.95
CA ALA A 38 -3.53 14.70 -9.63
C ALA A 38 -2.06 15.17 -9.56
N GLN A 39 -1.17 14.57 -10.37
CA GLN A 39 0.26 14.87 -10.38
C GLN A 39 0.53 16.35 -10.67
N LYS A 40 -0.26 17.00 -11.53
CA LYS A 40 -0.08 18.42 -11.87
C LYS A 40 -0.30 19.31 -10.64
N ASP A 41 -1.34 19.05 -9.87
CA ASP A 41 -1.66 19.81 -8.68
C ASP A 41 -0.66 19.52 -7.55
N TRP A 42 -0.21 18.27 -7.43
CA TRP A 42 0.87 17.91 -6.51
C TRP A 42 2.19 18.62 -6.84
N ALA A 43 2.57 18.68 -8.12
CA ALA A 43 3.82 19.30 -8.56
C ALA A 43 3.85 20.82 -8.34
N ARG A 44 2.68 21.48 -8.44
CA ARG A 44 2.55 22.93 -8.19
C ARG A 44 2.66 23.30 -6.72
N ARG A 45 2.48 22.37 -5.79
CA ARG A 45 2.60 22.66 -4.36
C ARG A 45 4.02 23.12 -4.01
N PRO A 46 4.16 24.15 -3.16
CA PRO A 46 5.44 24.51 -2.55
C PRO A 46 6.15 23.32 -1.91
N LEU A 47 7.48 23.34 -1.90
CA LEU A 47 8.28 22.21 -1.41
C LEU A 47 8.04 21.94 0.08
N ASP A 48 7.94 23.00 0.88
CA ASP A 48 7.62 22.96 2.31
C ASP A 48 6.27 22.31 2.58
N GLU A 49 5.23 22.62 1.79
CA GLU A 49 3.93 21.93 1.89
C GLU A 49 4.05 20.44 1.60
N ARG A 50 4.80 20.05 0.56
CA ARG A 50 5.01 18.63 0.24
C ARG A 50 5.74 17.91 1.37
N ILE A 51 6.76 18.54 1.96
CA ILE A 51 7.49 18.01 3.12
C ILE A 51 6.53 17.82 4.30
N ALA A 52 5.71 18.82 4.61
CA ALA A 52 4.75 18.77 5.71
C ALA A 52 3.76 17.61 5.54
N LEU A 53 3.22 17.41 4.33
CA LEU A 53 2.26 16.34 4.03
C LEU A 53 2.90 14.95 4.12
N VAL A 54 4.11 14.78 3.58
CA VAL A 54 4.81 13.50 3.68
C VAL A 54 5.16 13.18 5.14
N ARG A 55 5.64 14.17 5.91
CA ARG A 55 5.92 13.99 7.34
C ARG A 55 4.66 13.64 8.13
N ALA A 56 3.53 14.29 7.85
CA ALA A 56 2.25 13.96 8.47
C ALA A 56 1.83 12.53 8.14
N GLY A 57 2.02 12.07 6.90
CA GLY A 57 1.76 10.69 6.50
C GLY A 57 2.64 9.68 7.26
N VAL A 58 3.93 9.97 7.42
CA VAL A 58 4.86 9.12 8.20
C VAL A 58 4.45 9.06 9.67
N ALA A 59 4.08 10.19 10.28
CA ALA A 59 3.62 10.23 11.67
C ALA A 59 2.37 9.35 11.86
N ARG A 60 1.39 9.47 10.94
CA ARG A 60 0.17 8.65 10.94
C ARG A 60 0.47 7.15 10.77
N LEU A 61 1.42 6.79 9.90
CA LEU A 61 1.86 5.40 9.80
C LEU A 61 2.47 4.90 11.12
N GLY A 62 3.25 5.74 11.81
CA GLY A 62 3.85 5.42 13.10
C GLY A 62 2.82 5.18 14.21
N GLU A 63 1.70 5.90 14.19
CA GLU A 63 0.57 5.70 15.12
C GLU A 63 -0.08 4.31 14.96
N MET A 64 0.09 3.66 13.81
CA MET A 64 -0.47 2.34 13.49
C MET A 64 0.54 1.20 13.65
N ASN A 65 1.72 1.45 14.24
CA ASN A 65 2.79 0.45 14.31
C ASN A 65 2.37 -0.85 15.02
N ASP A 66 1.61 -0.75 16.11
CA ASP A 66 1.19 -1.92 16.89
C ASP A 66 0.27 -2.87 16.09
N GLU A 67 -0.42 -2.35 15.08
CA GLU A 67 -1.23 -3.14 14.13
C GLU A 67 -0.37 -3.61 12.94
N ILE A 68 0.34 -2.69 12.29
CA ILE A 68 1.07 -2.97 11.04
C ILE A 68 2.24 -3.94 11.25
N VAL A 69 2.95 -3.85 12.38
CA VAL A 69 4.14 -4.69 12.61
C VAL A 69 3.79 -6.18 12.73
N PRO A 70 2.79 -6.60 13.52
CA PRO A 70 2.29 -7.97 13.51
C PRO A 70 1.80 -8.42 12.13
N GLU A 71 1.01 -7.60 11.44
CA GLU A 71 0.51 -7.97 10.11
C GLU A 71 1.64 -8.21 9.12
N LEU A 72 2.64 -7.32 9.11
CA LEU A 72 3.80 -7.46 8.25
C LEU A 72 4.60 -8.73 8.62
N ALA A 73 4.77 -9.03 9.91
CA ALA A 73 5.43 -10.25 10.35
C ALA A 73 4.74 -11.51 9.81
N TRP A 74 3.41 -11.54 9.80
CA TRP A 74 2.65 -12.63 9.18
C TRP A 74 2.89 -12.74 7.67
N MET A 75 3.07 -11.61 6.96
CA MET A 75 3.31 -11.60 5.51
C MET A 75 4.72 -12.03 5.12
N ILE A 76 5.75 -11.70 5.93
CA ILE A 76 7.17 -11.87 5.54
C ILE A 76 8.00 -12.76 6.48
N GLY A 77 7.44 -13.23 7.59
CA GLY A 77 8.12 -14.11 8.55
C GLY A 77 9.18 -13.43 9.41
N ARG A 78 9.20 -12.09 9.42
CA ARG A 78 10.12 -11.32 10.26
C ARG A 78 9.65 -11.41 11.72
N PRO A 79 10.50 -11.86 12.67
CA PRO A 79 10.12 -11.88 14.08
C PRO A 79 9.77 -10.48 14.60
N VAL A 80 8.70 -10.40 15.39
CA VAL A 80 8.38 -9.25 16.24
C VAL A 80 9.02 -9.52 17.61
N ARG A 81 9.64 -8.50 18.21
CA ARG A 81 10.26 -8.57 19.55
C ARG A 81 9.55 -7.60 20.47
#